data_AF-A0AAD5FDH6-F1
#
_entry.id   AF-A0AAD5FDH6-F1
#
_cell.length_a   1.000
_cell.length_b   1.000
_cell.length_c   1.000
_cell.angle_alpha   90.00
_cell.angle_beta   90.00
_cell.angle_gamma   90.00
#
_symmetry.space_group_name_H-M   'P 1'
#
loop_
_entity.id
_entity.type
_entity.pdbx_description
1 polymer ?
#
loop_
_entity_poly.entity_id
_entity_poly.type
_entity_poly.pdbx_seq_one_letter_code
_entity_poly.pdbx_strand_id
1 'polypeptide(L)'
;MDSTLGLVDSGLANNTAFPPVLRPNRCANVILCLSYSWDEDQLKVIKDTQEYCIEHQLPFPKIDFSKYTSQPYKEVYVFEDDKNPDAPIVLHFPLVNVSFKTYKEPGKYTLSTCNLTECI
;
A
#
# COMPACT_ATOMS: atom_id res chain seq x y z
N MET A 1 18.34 33.47 14.67
CA MET A 1 18.01 32.16 14.07
C MET A 1 18.25 31.11 15.13
N ASP A 2 17.32 30.18 15.30
CA ASP A 2 17.49 29.03 16.19
C ASP A 2 18.58 28.10 15.62
N SER A 3 19.52 27.68 16.44
CA SER A 3 20.64 26.78 16.08
C SER A 3 20.30 25.30 16.22
N THR A 4 19.06 24.98 16.60
CA THR A 4 18.63 23.61 16.93
C THR A 4 17.76 23.03 15.83
N LEU A 5 17.99 21.77 15.47
CA LEU A 5 17.14 21.02 14.53
C LEU A 5 16.15 20.15 15.31
N GLY A 6 14.85 20.42 15.17
CA GLY A 6 13.78 19.62 15.76
C GLY A 6 13.44 18.42 14.89
N LEU A 7 13.92 17.24 15.27
CA LEU A 7 13.59 15.98 14.59
C LEU A 7 12.35 15.35 15.24
N VAL A 8 11.42 14.91 14.41
CA VAL A 8 10.20 14.22 14.83
C VAL A 8 9.99 12.95 14.01
N ASP A 9 9.16 12.05 14.52
CA ASP A 9 8.78 10.82 13.82
C ASP A 9 7.99 11.14 12.54
N SER A 10 8.34 10.49 11.43
CA SER A 10 7.68 10.67 10.13
C SER A 10 6.22 10.20 10.12
N GLY A 11 5.86 9.27 11.00
CA GLY A 11 4.49 8.77 11.17
C GLY A 11 3.50 9.84 11.60
N LEU A 12 3.97 11.00 12.09
CA LEU A 12 3.14 12.19 12.34
C LEU A 12 2.67 12.89 11.06
N ALA A 13 3.33 12.65 9.92
CA ALA A 13 2.99 13.24 8.64
C ALA A 13 2.45 12.17 7.68
N ASN A 14 3.35 11.34 7.13
CA ASN A 14 2.98 10.22 6.27
C ASN A 14 3.52 8.94 6.91
N ASN A 15 2.62 8.03 7.27
CA ASN A 15 2.97 6.77 7.95
C ASN A 15 3.58 5.72 7.00
N THR A 16 4.41 6.17 6.06
CA THR A 16 5.10 5.34 5.07
C THR A 16 6.46 5.92 4.71
N ALA A 17 7.35 5.04 4.23
CA ALA A 17 8.70 5.41 3.80
C ALA A 17 8.79 5.81 2.32
N PHE A 18 7.71 6.33 1.70
CA PHE A 18 7.75 6.76 0.30
C PHE A 18 8.73 7.92 0.02
N PRO A 19 8.79 9.00 0.83
CA PRO A 19 9.67 10.15 0.52
C PRO A 19 11.15 9.83 0.24
N PRO A 20 11.86 8.97 1.02
CA PRO A 20 13.24 8.61 0.70
C PRO A 20 13.40 7.73 -0.55
N VAL A 21 12.38 6.95 -0.91
CA VAL A 21 12.40 6.02 -2.06
C VAL A 21 12.06 6.74 -3.36
N LEU A 22 11.11 7.69 -3.32
CA LEU A 22 10.65 8.47 -4.48
C LEU A 22 11.61 9.58 -4.91
N ARG A 23 12.78 9.69 -4.29
CA ARG A 23 13.81 10.64 -4.74
C ARG A 23 14.20 10.32 -6.19
N PRO A 24 14.22 11.30 -7.11
CA PRO A 24 14.51 11.04 -8.52
C PRO A 24 15.82 10.26 -8.78
N ASN A 25 16.87 10.52 -7.99
CA ASN A 25 18.16 9.82 -8.11
C ASN A 25 18.13 8.32 -7.73
N ARG A 26 17.05 7.83 -7.11
CA ARG A 26 16.90 6.42 -6.76
C ARG A 26 16.39 5.58 -7.94
N CYS A 27 15.74 6.21 -8.92
CA CYS A 27 15.19 5.56 -10.12
C CYS A 27 14.40 4.27 -9.78
N ALA A 28 13.58 4.30 -8.73
CA ALA A 28 12.80 3.14 -8.32
C ALA A 28 11.74 2.83 -9.38
N ASN A 29 11.79 1.64 -9.99
CA ASN A 29 10.79 1.21 -10.98
C ASN A 29 9.60 0.47 -10.32
N VAL A 30 9.85 -0.24 -9.22
CA VAL A 30 8.85 -1.02 -8.49
C VAL A 30 9.02 -0.75 -7.01
N ILE A 31 7.91 -0.49 -6.31
CA ILE A 31 7.86 -0.26 -4.87
C ILE A 31 6.93 -1.28 -4.22
N LEU A 32 7.46 -2.05 -3.27
CA LEU A 32 6.67 -2.91 -2.39
C LEU A 32 6.37 -2.13 -1.11
N CYS A 33 5.13 -1.69 -0.95
CA CYS A 33 4.66 -1.00 0.24
C CYS A 33 4.04 -2.00 1.21
N LEU A 34 4.74 -2.28 2.32
CA LEU A 34 4.23 -3.08 3.42
C LEU A 34 3.65 -2.13 4.48
N SER A 35 2.33 -2.00 4.51
CA SER A 35 1.66 -1.06 5.41
C SER A 35 1.19 -1.74 6.69
N TYR A 36 1.53 -1.14 7.82
CA TYR A 36 1.07 -1.53 9.16
C TYR A 36 0.11 -0.49 9.76
N SER A 37 -0.39 0.44 8.95
CA SER A 37 -1.35 1.43 9.43
C SER A 37 -2.65 0.76 9.88
N TRP A 38 -3.16 1.23 11.02
CA TRP A 38 -4.47 0.85 11.55
C TRP A 38 -5.48 1.94 11.22
N ASP A 39 -5.78 2.09 9.93
CA ASP A 39 -6.81 3.00 9.44
C ASP A 39 -8.04 2.19 8.98
N GLU A 40 -9.25 2.76 9.14
CA GLU A 40 -10.47 2.15 8.58
C GLU A 40 -10.36 2.03 7.05
N ASP A 41 -9.78 3.04 6.41
CA ASP A 41 -9.46 3.03 5.00
C ASP A 41 -8.06 2.44 4.76
N GLN A 42 -8.03 1.20 4.27
CA GLN A 42 -6.80 0.45 3.97
C GLN A 42 -5.91 1.11 2.90
N LEU A 43 -6.44 2.07 2.13
CA LEU A 43 -5.71 2.83 1.12
C LEU A 43 -5.33 4.24 1.60
N LYS A 44 -5.64 4.62 2.84
CA LYS A 44 -5.35 5.97 3.36
C LYS A 44 -3.90 6.38 3.15
N VAL A 45 -2.96 5.52 3.51
CA VAL A 45 -1.53 5.82 3.32
C VAL A 45 -1.12 6.03 1.85
N ILE A 46 -1.80 5.37 0.91
CA ILE A 46 -1.56 5.54 -0.53
C ILE A 46 -2.19 6.85 -1.02
N LYS A 47 -3.36 7.23 -0.50
CA LYS A 47 -4.00 8.53 -0.78
C LYS A 47 -3.11 9.68 -0.30
N ASP A 48 -2.69 9.63 0.96
CA ASP A 48 -1.81 10.64 1.58
C ASP A 48 -0.47 10.73 0.81
N THR A 49 0.06 9.59 0.33
CA THR A 49 1.26 9.56 -0.51
C THR A 49 1.02 10.19 -1.88
N GLN A 50 -0.11 9.92 -2.53
CA GLN A 50 -0.43 10.54 -3.81
C GLN A 50 -0.52 12.06 -3.68
N GLU A 51 -1.18 12.56 -2.63
CA GLU A 51 -1.26 13.99 -2.32
C GLU A 51 0.14 14.59 -2.11
N TYR A 52 0.97 13.96 -1.29
CA TYR A 52 2.37 14.36 -1.10
C TYR A 52 3.14 14.43 -2.43
N CYS A 53 2.99 13.44 -3.31
CA CYS A 53 3.69 13.41 -4.59
C CYS A 53 3.22 14.53 -5.53
N ILE A 54 1.92 14.84 -5.53
CA ILE A 54 1.35 15.96 -6.29
C ILE A 54 1.94 17.29 -5.80
N GLU A 55 1.95 17.52 -4.49
CA GLU A 55 2.49 18.74 -3.88
C GLU A 55 3.98 18.95 -4.18
N HIS A 56 4.74 17.85 -4.18
CA HIS A 56 6.19 17.86 -4.40
C HIS A 56 6.62 17.61 -5.85
N GLN A 57 5.68 17.50 -6.79
CA GLN A 57 5.94 17.24 -8.22
C GLN A 57 6.79 15.97 -8.45
N LEU A 58 6.55 14.93 -7.64
CA LEU A 58 7.19 13.63 -7.76
C LEU A 58 6.35 12.69 -8.64
N PRO A 59 6.98 11.85 -9.47
CA PRO A 59 6.24 10.88 -10.27
C PRO A 59 5.66 9.79 -9.35
N PHE A 60 4.36 9.57 -9.47
CA PHE A 60 3.61 8.56 -8.74
C PHE A 60 2.39 8.12 -9.57
N PRO A 61 1.91 6.87 -9.45
CA PRO A 61 0.75 6.43 -10.22
C PRO A 61 -0.48 7.29 -9.96
N LYS A 62 -1.21 7.65 -11.00
CA LYS A 62 -2.52 8.29 -10.85
C LYS A 62 -3.59 7.26 -10.53
N ILE A 63 -4.07 7.26 -9.29
CA ILE A 63 -5.00 6.26 -8.77
C ILE A 63 -6.42 6.83 -8.70
N ASP A 64 -7.36 6.12 -9.31
CA ASP A 64 -8.79 6.38 -9.13
C ASP A 64 -9.33 5.55 -7.94
N PHE A 65 -9.36 6.19 -6.77
CA PHE A 65 -9.75 5.51 -5.52
C PHE A 65 -11.23 5.11 -5.48
N SER A 66 -12.09 5.70 -6.33
CA SER A 66 -13.52 5.37 -6.37
C SER A 66 -13.78 3.91 -6.72
N LYS A 67 -12.85 3.28 -7.45
CA LYS A 67 -12.90 1.87 -7.84
C LYS A 67 -12.83 0.92 -6.64
N TYR A 68 -12.30 1.36 -5.50
CA TYR A 68 -12.04 0.50 -4.33
C TYR A 68 -13.07 0.67 -3.20
N THR A 69 -13.90 1.71 -3.23
CA THR A 69 -14.82 2.06 -2.13
C THR A 69 -15.83 0.97 -1.78
N SER A 70 -16.21 0.13 -2.75
CA SER A 70 -17.19 -0.95 -2.55
C SER A 70 -16.62 -2.35 -2.73
N GLN A 71 -15.30 -2.49 -2.86
CA GLN A 71 -14.67 -3.79 -3.03
C GLN A 71 -14.34 -4.43 -1.68
N PRO A 72 -14.40 -5.76 -1.56
CA PRO A 72 -13.86 -6.44 -0.38
C PRO A 72 -12.36 -6.17 -0.26
N TYR A 73 -11.86 -6.23 0.97
CA TYR A 73 -10.43 -6.07 1.22
C TYR A 73 -9.60 -7.13 0.49
N LYS A 74 -8.49 -6.67 -0.11
CA LYS A 74 -7.49 -7.51 -0.76
C LYS A 74 -6.20 -7.49 0.03
N GLU A 75 -5.44 -8.57 -0.10
CA GLU A 75 -4.11 -8.73 0.52
C GLU A 75 -3.02 -7.97 -0.26
N VAL A 76 -3.30 -7.62 -1.51
CA VAL A 76 -2.42 -6.81 -2.35
C VAL A 76 -3.24 -5.95 -3.32
N TYR A 77 -2.77 -4.72 -3.54
CA TYR A 77 -3.25 -3.79 -4.56
C TYR A 77 -2.08 -3.43 -5.47
N VAL A 78 -2.32 -3.38 -6.77
CA VAL A 78 -1.32 -3.00 -7.76
C VAL A 78 -1.75 -1.68 -8.40
N PHE A 79 -0.86 -0.70 -8.40
CA PHE A 79 -1.07 0.61 -9.01
C PHE A 79 -0.01 0.85 -10.08
N GLU A 80 -0.49 1.10 -11.29
CA GLU A 80 0.28 1.32 -12.51
C GLU A 80 -0.26 2.56 -13.22
N ASP A 81 0.59 3.25 -13.97
CA ASP A 81 0.19 4.40 -14.78
C ASP A 81 0.86 4.35 -16.15
N ASP A 82 0.19 3.72 -17.12
CA ASP A 82 0.66 3.57 -18.50
C ASP A 82 0.91 4.92 -19.20
N LYS A 83 0.34 6.01 -18.68
CA LYS A 83 0.49 7.36 -19.25
C LYS A 83 1.71 8.09 -18.70
N ASN A 84 2.31 7.59 -17.62
CA ASN A 84 3.45 8.18 -16.95
C ASN A 84 4.55 7.13 -16.72
N PRO A 85 5.46 6.91 -17.68
CA PRO A 85 6.51 5.90 -17.56
C PRO A 85 7.53 6.18 -16.45
N ASP A 86 7.57 7.42 -15.93
CA ASP A 86 8.44 7.80 -14.81
C ASP A 86 7.84 7.41 -13.45
N ALA A 87 6.54 7.10 -13.39
CA ALA A 87 5.88 6.64 -12.17
C ALA A 87 6.27 5.18 -11.86
N PRO A 88 6.63 4.87 -10.60
CA PRO A 88 6.91 3.49 -10.20
C PRO A 88 5.63 2.65 -10.19
N ILE A 89 5.75 1.36 -10.46
CA ILE A 89 4.70 0.39 -10.14
C ILE A 89 4.66 0.22 -8.62
N VAL A 90 3.50 0.37 -7.99
CA VAL A 90 3.34 0.25 -6.53
C VAL A 90 2.50 -0.98 -6.20
N LEU A 91 3.09 -1.92 -5.45
CA LEU A 91 2.38 -3.03 -4.84
C LEU A 91 2.14 -2.70 -3.37
N HIS A 92 0.89 -2.46 -3.00
CA HIS A 92 0.48 -2.14 -1.64
C HIS A 92 -0.08 -3.36 -0.92
N PHE A 93 0.56 -3.75 0.17
CA PHE A 93 0.16 -4.83 1.06
C PHE A 93 -0.34 -4.22 2.37
N PRO A 94 -1.66 -4.06 2.54
CA PRO A 94 -2.20 -3.61 3.82
C PRO A 94 -2.19 -4.72 4.86
N LEU A 95 -2.26 -4.33 6.14
CA LEU A 95 -2.41 -5.26 7.25
C LEU A 95 -3.84 -5.80 7.32
N VAL A 96 -4.09 -6.89 6.59
CA VAL A 96 -5.39 -7.55 6.55
C VAL A 96 -5.27 -9.05 6.82
N ASN A 97 -6.32 -9.63 7.41
CA ASN A 97 -6.44 -11.07 7.60
C ASN A 97 -7.60 -11.59 6.74
N VAL A 98 -7.32 -11.91 5.47
CA VAL A 98 -8.32 -12.36 4.49
C VAL A 98 -8.20 -13.85 4.25
N SER A 99 -7.26 -14.30 3.40
CA SER A 99 -7.09 -15.71 3.07
C SER A 99 -6.53 -16.51 4.24
N PHE A 100 -5.71 -15.89 5.09
CA PHE A 100 -5.09 -16.54 6.25
C PHE A 100 -6.11 -17.04 7.29
N LYS A 101 -7.35 -16.56 7.27
CA LYS A 101 -8.45 -17.13 8.07
C LYS A 101 -8.81 -18.57 7.67
N THR A 102 -8.55 -18.93 6.42
CA THR A 102 -9.02 -20.18 5.80
C THR A 102 -7.86 -21.07 5.35
N TYR A 103 -6.74 -20.47 4.95
CA TYR A 103 -5.57 -21.18 4.42
C TYR A 103 -4.39 -21.09 5.39
N LYS A 104 -3.78 -22.24 5.69
CA LYS A 104 -2.55 -22.30 6.52
C LYS A 104 -1.30 -21.90 5.72
N GLU A 105 -1.33 -22.18 4.42
CA GLU A 105 -0.32 -21.80 3.43
C GLU A 105 -1.01 -21.63 2.06
N PRO A 106 -0.39 -20.97 1.06
CA PRO A 106 -1.02 -20.72 -0.22
C PRO A 106 -1.62 -21.99 -0.85
N GLY A 107 -2.93 -21.98 -1.06
CA GLY A 107 -3.66 -23.11 -1.66
C GLY A 107 -3.91 -24.32 -0.74
N LYS A 108 -3.52 -24.30 0.54
CA LYS A 108 -3.85 -25.37 1.51
C LYS A 108 -4.75 -24.89 2.64
N TYR A 109 -5.97 -25.40 2.66
CA TYR A 109 -6.98 -25.12 3.68
C TYR A 109 -6.53 -25.59 5.07
N THR A 110 -6.95 -24.84 6.09
CA THR A 110 -6.86 -25.28 7.48
C THR A 110 -7.94 -26.33 7.72
N LEU A 111 -7.55 -27.57 8.06
CA LEU A 111 -8.41 -28.76 8.16
C LEU A 111 -9.65 -28.62 9.07
N SER A 112 -9.76 -27.55 9.86
CA SER A 112 -10.90 -27.30 10.77
C SER A 112 -12.14 -26.70 10.09
N THR A 113 -12.09 -26.29 8.82
CA THR A 113 -13.25 -25.71 8.09
C THR A 113 -13.77 -26.58 6.94
N CYS A 114 -13.31 -27.83 6.81
CA CYS A 114 -13.96 -28.79 5.92
C CYS A 114 -15.35 -29.16 6.45
N ASN A 115 -16.38 -28.40 6.07
CA ASN A 115 -17.69 -29.01 5.90
C ASN A 115 -17.54 -30.00 4.74
N LEU A 116 -17.71 -31.28 5.05
CA LEU A 116 -17.54 -32.45 4.17
C LEU A 116 -18.39 -32.43 2.87
N THR A 117 -19.12 -31.36 2.58
CA THR A 117 -20.00 -31.22 1.42
C THR A 117 -19.37 -30.57 0.19
N GLU A 118 -18.19 -29.95 0.29
CA GLU A 118 -17.52 -29.30 -0.86
C GLU A 118 -16.26 -30.04 -1.36
N CYS A 119 -16.01 -31.24 -0.85
CA CYS A 119 -14.90 -32.10 -1.28
C CYS A 119 -15.41 -33.40 -1.91
N ILE A 120 -16.30 -33.32 -2.91
CA ILE A 120 -16.58 -34.39 -3.89
C ILE A 120 -16.86 -33.75 -5.24
#